data_AF-A0A7J6MIS0-F1
#
_entry.id   AF-A0A7J6MIS0-F1
#
_cell.length_a   1.000
_cell.length_b   1.000
_cell.length_c   1.000
_cell.angle_alpha   90.00
_cell.angle_beta   90.00
_cell.angle_gamma   90.00
#
_symmetry.space_group_name_H-M   'P 1'
#
loop_
_entity.id
_entity.type
_entity.pdbx_description
1 polymer ?
#
loop_
_entity_poly.entity_id
_entity_poly.type
_entity_poly.pdbx_seq_one_letter_code
_entity_poly.pdbx_strand_id
1 'polypeptide(L)'
;MGPCNKEHCEYTKSRFEKWEDCAEKRAVVDKYSRELLSFLEYLETQLAHKIRRGKARVSAEIPDIEIPPQNREQIDELKSRIHGIVKEAEELAEKGRIAESEKRMGQAEPLNSKIRELSGEKYMMMTRTEFVCDVCGVLVTLNENDPKANVENHEHARGKQHQGWAKIRETISILREKFLSSGPPPSSASSLPPKETPTSDELPSTPPPSEASTSSRRHGSSTASATISRTSEEYTSKVEDWRDYLAKMRARQERKHRHHHHRHEVKEQREDSRTRSRSRSRDGSVHAEQQEQ
;
A
#
# COMPACT_ATOMS: atom_id res chain seq x y z
N MET A 1 -3.35 13.50 17.43
CA MET A 1 -2.81 12.67 18.54
C MET A 1 -1.91 13.56 19.37
N GLY A 2 -1.84 13.34 20.69
CA GLY A 2 -0.95 14.09 21.59
C GLY A 2 0.48 13.53 21.59
N PRO A 3 1.27 13.77 22.66
CA PRO A 3 2.53 13.05 22.88
C PRO A 3 2.28 11.53 23.00
N CYS A 4 3.34 10.72 22.85
CA CYS A 4 3.22 9.28 23.01
C CYS A 4 3.13 8.89 24.49
N ASN A 5 2.30 7.89 24.81
CA ASN A 5 2.15 7.35 26.16
C ASN A 5 3.27 6.34 26.54
N LYS A 6 4.22 6.05 25.64
CA LYS A 6 5.38 5.19 25.89
C LYS A 6 6.65 6.03 26.00
N GLU A 7 7.57 5.63 26.87
CA GLU A 7 8.89 6.26 26.98
C GLU A 7 9.72 5.98 25.72
N HIS A 8 10.32 7.03 25.14
CA HIS A 8 11.19 6.94 23.97
C HIS A 8 12.57 7.51 24.31
N CYS A 9 13.41 6.68 24.93
CA CYS A 9 14.74 7.06 25.39
C CYS A 9 15.86 6.44 24.52
N GLU A 10 16.69 7.29 23.92
CA GLU A 10 17.82 6.88 23.07
C GLU A 10 18.90 6.09 23.84
N TYR A 11 19.02 6.29 25.16
CA TYR A 11 19.90 5.46 26.01
C TYR A 11 19.41 4.01 26.06
N THR A 12 18.12 3.79 26.32
CA THR A 12 17.50 2.45 26.40
C THR A 12 17.59 1.72 25.05
N LYS A 13 17.36 2.44 23.95
CA LYS A 13 17.58 1.95 22.59
C LYS A 13 19.05 1.58 22.34
N SER A 14 20.00 2.47 22.65
CA SER A 14 21.44 2.21 22.49
C SER A 14 21.91 1.00 23.30
N ARG A 15 21.36 0.80 24.51
CA ARG A 15 21.62 -0.38 25.35
C ARG A 15 21.05 -1.65 24.74
N PHE A 16 19.84 -1.61 24.19
CA PHE A 16 19.21 -2.74 23.51
C PHE A 16 19.90 -3.13 22.20
N GLU A 17 20.37 -2.15 21.42
CA GLU A 17 21.16 -2.38 20.21
C GLU A 17 22.47 -3.10 20.56
N LYS A 18 23.19 -2.65 21.61
CA LYS A 18 24.45 -3.25 22.11
C LYS A 18 24.30 -4.56 22.86
N TRP A 19 23.10 -4.98 23.25
CA TRP A 19 22.87 -6.25 23.94
C TRP A 19 23.20 -7.43 23.00
N GLU A 20 23.92 -8.44 23.48
CA GLU A 20 24.27 -9.63 22.70
C GLU A 20 23.03 -10.41 22.21
N ASP A 21 23.17 -11.13 21.08
CA ASP A 21 22.09 -11.94 20.51
C ASP A 21 21.93 -13.28 21.26
N CYS A 22 21.40 -13.20 22.48
CA CYS A 22 21.05 -14.34 23.31
C CYS A 22 19.56 -14.73 23.18
N ALA A 23 19.20 -15.91 23.67
CA ALA A 23 17.81 -16.38 23.65
C ALA A 23 16.82 -15.43 24.38
N GLU A 24 17.28 -14.76 25.44
CA GLU A 24 16.50 -13.75 26.16
C GLU A 24 16.21 -12.51 25.28
N LYS A 25 17.23 -11.97 24.59
CA LYS A 25 17.05 -10.86 23.64
C LYS A 25 16.05 -11.24 22.54
N ARG A 26 16.12 -12.47 22.02
CA ARG A 26 15.18 -12.98 21.00
C ARG A 26 13.74 -13.11 21.54
N ALA A 27 13.55 -13.57 22.77
CA ALA A 27 12.23 -13.64 23.41
C ALA A 27 11.63 -12.24 23.65
N VAL A 28 12.45 -11.28 24.09
CA VAL A 28 12.07 -9.87 24.25
C VAL A 28 11.72 -9.23 22.89
N VAL A 29 12.53 -9.47 21.86
CA VAL A 29 12.24 -9.05 20.47
C VAL A 29 10.91 -9.62 20.02
N ASP A 30 10.62 -10.90 20.28
CA ASP A 30 9.39 -11.53 19.79
C ASP A 30 8.14 -10.96 20.46
N LYS A 31 8.16 -10.78 21.79
CA LYS A 31 7.08 -10.12 22.54
C LYS A 31 6.80 -8.73 21.98
N TYR A 32 7.82 -7.87 21.88
CA TYR A 32 7.64 -6.51 21.35
C TYR A 32 7.25 -6.50 19.86
N SER A 33 7.68 -7.48 19.07
CA SER A 33 7.24 -7.64 17.68
C SER A 33 5.75 -7.92 17.57
N ARG A 34 5.17 -8.72 18.49
CA ARG A 34 3.73 -9.03 18.53
C ARG A 34 2.91 -7.81 18.98
N GLU A 35 3.32 -7.17 20.07
CA GLU A 35 2.71 -5.91 20.55
C GLU A 35 2.74 -4.81 19.47
N LEU A 36 3.85 -4.71 18.73
CA LEU A 36 3.98 -3.76 17.63
C LEU A 36 3.04 -4.10 16.48
N LEU A 37 2.97 -5.37 16.04
CA LEU A 37 2.08 -5.76 14.94
C LEU A 37 0.62 -5.40 15.25
N SER A 38 0.09 -5.80 16.42
CA SER A 38 -1.30 -5.50 16.79
C SER A 38 -1.58 -3.98 16.89
N PHE A 39 -0.59 -3.18 17.32
CA PHE A 39 -0.71 -1.72 17.32
C PHE A 39 -0.72 -1.12 15.90
N LEU A 40 0.11 -1.64 14.99
CA LEU A 40 0.16 -1.20 13.61
C LEU A 40 -1.12 -1.60 12.83
N GLU A 41 -1.67 -2.78 13.07
CA GLU A 41 -2.93 -3.26 12.46
C GLU A 41 -4.14 -2.45 12.95
N TYR A 42 -4.16 -2.06 14.23
CA TYR A 42 -5.12 -1.09 14.75
C TYR A 42 -5.01 0.26 14.03
N LEU A 43 -3.80 0.79 13.86
CA LEU A 43 -3.56 2.04 13.11
C LEU A 43 -3.98 1.92 11.64
N GLU A 44 -3.68 0.81 10.96
CA GLU A 44 -4.13 0.53 9.60
C GLU A 44 -5.66 0.50 9.50
N THR A 45 -6.35 -0.10 10.47
CA THR A 45 -7.82 -0.12 10.53
C THR A 45 -8.41 1.29 10.66
N GLN A 46 -7.82 2.14 11.50
CA GLN A 46 -8.21 3.55 11.62
C GLN A 46 -7.96 4.34 10.33
N LEU A 47 -6.83 4.09 9.66
CA LEU A 47 -6.52 4.67 8.35
C LEU A 47 -7.52 4.21 7.28
N ALA A 48 -7.87 2.92 7.21
CA ALA A 48 -8.81 2.40 6.23
C ALA A 48 -10.21 3.05 6.40
N HIS A 49 -10.65 3.26 7.65
CA HIS A 49 -11.88 4.01 7.93
C HIS A 49 -11.77 5.50 7.57
N LYS A 50 -10.60 6.14 7.76
CA LYS A 50 -10.32 7.51 7.27
C LYS A 50 -10.39 7.58 5.74
N ILE A 51 -9.73 6.67 5.02
CA ILE A 51 -9.73 6.60 3.55
C ILE A 51 -11.17 6.42 3.04
N ARG A 52 -11.94 5.48 3.60
CA ARG A 52 -13.33 5.21 3.21
C ARG A 52 -14.22 6.45 3.37
N ARG A 53 -14.16 7.14 4.52
CA ARG A 53 -14.88 8.41 4.73
C ARG A 53 -14.38 9.53 3.82
N GLY A 54 -13.09 9.57 3.51
CA GLY A 54 -12.52 10.48 2.53
C GLY A 54 -13.14 10.28 1.16
N LYS A 55 -13.02 9.07 0.60
CA LYS A 55 -13.58 8.69 -0.71
C LYS A 55 -15.09 8.90 -0.79
N ALA A 56 -15.83 8.59 0.27
CA ALA A 56 -17.27 8.82 0.34
C ALA A 56 -17.65 10.31 0.20
N ARG A 57 -16.94 11.23 0.88
CA ARG A 57 -17.21 12.68 0.75
C ARG A 57 -16.93 13.19 -0.66
N VAL A 58 -15.76 12.89 -1.21
CA VAL A 58 -15.40 13.30 -2.59
C VAL A 58 -16.28 12.61 -3.65
N SER A 59 -17.02 11.55 -3.29
CA SER A 59 -18.03 10.93 -4.15
C SER A 59 -19.45 11.48 -3.95
N ALA A 60 -19.73 12.18 -2.85
CA ALA A 60 -21.02 12.79 -2.52
C ALA A 60 -21.07 14.29 -2.89
N GLU A 61 -19.90 14.91 -3.08
CA GLU A 61 -19.73 16.27 -3.61
C GLU A 61 -19.75 16.30 -5.15
N ILE A 62 -19.94 15.13 -5.79
CA ILE A 62 -20.27 15.01 -7.21
C ILE A 62 -21.74 15.45 -7.39
N PRO A 63 -22.03 16.50 -8.19
CA PRO A 63 -23.41 16.81 -8.56
C PRO A 63 -23.97 15.65 -9.40
N ASP A 64 -25.21 15.23 -9.13
CA ASP A 64 -25.85 14.14 -9.87
C ASP A 64 -26.08 14.59 -11.31
N ILE A 65 -25.18 14.19 -12.21
CA ILE A 65 -25.29 14.51 -13.64
C ILE A 65 -26.46 13.71 -14.17
N GLU A 66 -27.54 14.40 -14.55
CA GLU A 66 -28.70 13.80 -15.18
C GLU A 66 -28.32 13.13 -16.50
N ILE A 67 -27.95 11.84 -16.42
CA ILE A 67 -27.74 10.98 -17.60
C ILE A 67 -29.00 11.10 -18.46
N PRO A 68 -28.91 11.60 -19.71
CA PRO A 68 -30.08 11.82 -20.56
C PRO A 68 -30.93 10.55 -20.68
N PRO A 69 -32.27 10.65 -20.75
CA PRO A 69 -33.14 9.47 -20.77
C PRO A 69 -32.78 8.48 -21.90
N GLN A 70 -32.44 9.02 -23.08
CA GLN A 70 -31.93 8.23 -24.21
C GLN A 70 -30.62 7.46 -23.91
N ASN A 71 -29.73 8.02 -23.08
CA ASN A 71 -28.53 7.32 -22.63
C ASN A 71 -28.86 6.28 -21.55
N ARG A 72 -29.84 6.53 -20.66
CA ARG A 72 -30.29 5.56 -19.65
C ARG A 72 -30.84 4.29 -20.31
N GLU A 73 -31.72 4.44 -21.30
CA GLU A 73 -32.28 3.33 -22.08
C GLU A 73 -31.18 2.51 -22.77
N GLN A 74 -30.21 3.16 -23.42
CA GLN A 74 -29.07 2.49 -24.04
C GLN A 74 -28.16 1.78 -23.02
N ILE A 75 -27.94 2.38 -21.85
CA ILE A 75 -27.18 1.77 -20.76
C ILE A 75 -27.89 0.50 -20.25
N ASP A 76 -29.20 0.53 -20.10
CA ASP A 76 -29.97 -0.62 -19.60
C ASP A 76 -30.12 -1.74 -20.65
N GLU A 77 -30.19 -1.41 -21.95
CA GLU A 77 -30.03 -2.39 -23.03
C GLU A 77 -28.64 -3.06 -22.98
N LEU A 78 -27.58 -2.26 -22.84
CA LEU A 78 -26.20 -2.77 -22.74
C LEU A 78 -26.00 -3.65 -21.49
N LYS A 79 -26.57 -3.28 -20.33
CA LYS A 79 -26.57 -4.13 -19.12
C LYS A 79 -27.28 -5.45 -19.39
N SER A 80 -28.48 -5.42 -19.95
CA SER A 80 -29.24 -6.64 -20.28
C SER A 80 -28.44 -7.59 -21.19
N ARG A 81 -27.77 -7.01 -22.21
CA ARG A 81 -26.89 -7.74 -23.11
C ARG A 81 -25.64 -8.33 -22.42
N ILE A 82 -25.07 -7.61 -21.45
CA ILE A 82 -23.98 -8.12 -20.60
C ILE A 82 -24.46 -9.27 -19.71
N HIS A 83 -25.63 -9.17 -19.07
CA HIS A 83 -26.21 -10.25 -18.28
C HIS A 83 -26.40 -11.54 -19.10
N GLY A 84 -26.80 -11.43 -20.37
CA GLY A 84 -26.83 -12.58 -21.29
C GLY A 84 -25.45 -13.21 -21.54
N ILE A 85 -24.44 -12.38 -21.82
CA ILE A 85 -23.05 -12.81 -22.04
C ILE A 85 -22.46 -13.49 -20.78
N VAL A 86 -22.72 -12.93 -19.59
CA VAL A 86 -22.30 -13.49 -18.31
C VAL A 86 -22.93 -14.88 -18.10
N LYS A 87 -24.25 -15.00 -18.28
CA LYS A 87 -24.94 -16.29 -18.13
C LYS A 87 -24.41 -17.36 -19.09
N GLU A 88 -24.18 -17.00 -20.36
CA GLU A 88 -23.58 -17.93 -21.32
C GLU A 88 -22.16 -18.36 -20.92
N ALA A 89 -21.36 -17.45 -20.35
CA ALA A 89 -20.04 -17.77 -19.84
C ALA A 89 -20.09 -18.68 -18.61
N GLU A 90 -21.03 -18.46 -17.68
CA GLU A 90 -21.30 -19.34 -16.54
C GLU A 90 -21.69 -20.76 -17.01
N GLU A 91 -22.63 -20.85 -17.95
CA GLU A 91 -23.05 -22.12 -18.56
C GLU A 91 -21.90 -22.84 -19.28
N LEU A 92 -20.95 -22.12 -19.90
CA LEU A 92 -19.76 -22.73 -20.51
C LEU A 92 -18.74 -23.20 -19.47
N ALA A 93 -18.61 -22.49 -18.34
CA ALA A 93 -17.73 -22.88 -17.24
C ALA A 93 -18.24 -24.15 -16.53
N GLU A 94 -19.55 -24.23 -16.25
CA GLU A 94 -20.18 -25.42 -15.65
C GLU A 94 -20.02 -26.66 -16.54
N LYS A 95 -20.08 -26.47 -17.87
CA LYS A 95 -19.81 -27.51 -18.89
C LYS A 95 -18.30 -27.80 -19.07
N GLY A 96 -17.44 -27.28 -18.21
CA GLY A 96 -15.98 -27.50 -18.18
C GLY A 96 -15.17 -26.76 -19.24
N ARG A 97 -15.78 -25.90 -20.06
CA ARG A 97 -15.14 -25.23 -21.22
C ARG A 97 -14.59 -23.86 -20.82
N ILE A 98 -13.67 -23.86 -19.85
CA ILE A 98 -13.11 -22.64 -19.20
C ILE A 98 -12.61 -21.62 -20.24
N ALA A 99 -11.76 -22.04 -21.19
CA ALA A 99 -11.20 -21.13 -22.21
C ALA A 99 -12.25 -20.49 -23.14
N GLU A 100 -13.45 -21.08 -23.27
CA GLU A 100 -14.56 -20.52 -24.03
C GLU A 100 -15.47 -19.63 -23.16
N SER A 101 -15.61 -19.95 -21.87
CA SER A 101 -16.21 -19.06 -20.86
C SER A 101 -15.43 -17.74 -20.78
N GLU A 102 -14.10 -17.79 -20.64
CA GLU A 102 -13.22 -16.62 -20.65
C GLU A 102 -13.36 -15.79 -21.94
N LYS A 103 -13.38 -16.47 -23.10
CA LYS A 103 -13.57 -15.82 -24.41
C LYS A 103 -14.95 -15.17 -24.56
N ARG A 104 -16.01 -15.75 -23.98
CA ARG A 104 -17.36 -15.17 -23.98
C ARG A 104 -17.42 -13.98 -23.02
N MET A 105 -16.89 -14.12 -21.81
CA MET A 105 -16.79 -13.04 -20.81
C MET A 105 -16.02 -11.82 -21.34
N GLY A 106 -14.93 -12.02 -22.10
CA GLY A 106 -14.17 -10.94 -22.74
C GLY A 106 -14.98 -10.07 -23.72
N GLN A 107 -16.16 -10.52 -24.15
CA GLN A 107 -17.09 -9.72 -24.99
C GLN A 107 -17.96 -8.75 -24.18
N ALA A 108 -18.01 -8.88 -22.84
CA ALA A 108 -18.65 -7.90 -21.96
C ALA A 108 -17.78 -6.64 -21.74
N GLU A 109 -16.44 -6.76 -21.78
CA GLU A 109 -15.51 -5.63 -21.56
C GLU A 109 -15.73 -4.41 -22.48
N PRO A 110 -15.93 -4.54 -23.82
CA PRO A 110 -16.26 -3.39 -24.66
C PRO A 110 -17.65 -2.80 -24.38
N LEU A 111 -18.62 -3.62 -23.94
CA LEU A 111 -19.95 -3.14 -23.58
C LEU A 111 -19.92 -2.36 -22.25
N ASN A 112 -19.19 -2.86 -21.25
CA ASN A 112 -18.89 -2.15 -20.01
C ASN A 112 -18.15 -0.84 -20.28
N SER A 113 -17.23 -0.83 -21.24
CA SER A 113 -16.52 0.39 -21.66
C SER A 113 -17.47 1.43 -22.27
N LYS A 114 -18.45 0.99 -23.08
CA LYS A 114 -19.46 1.89 -23.66
C LYS A 114 -20.51 2.39 -22.65
N ILE A 115 -20.86 1.59 -21.64
CA ILE A 115 -21.68 2.05 -20.50
C ILE A 115 -20.99 3.21 -19.77
N ARG A 116 -19.68 3.09 -19.51
CA ARG A 116 -18.87 4.13 -18.83
C ARG A 116 -18.64 5.40 -19.67
N GLU A 117 -18.85 5.31 -20.97
CA GLU A 117 -18.89 6.47 -21.89
C GLU A 117 -20.27 7.15 -21.86
N LEU A 118 -21.35 6.38 -22.04
CA LEU A 118 -22.73 6.88 -22.07
C LEU A 118 -23.20 7.46 -20.72
N SER A 119 -22.66 6.96 -19.60
CA SER A 119 -22.96 7.46 -18.25
C SER A 119 -22.26 8.77 -17.91
N GLY A 120 -21.30 9.22 -18.72
CA GLY A 120 -20.47 10.38 -18.41
C GLY A 120 -19.41 10.14 -17.33
N GLU A 121 -19.21 8.91 -16.82
CA GLU A 121 -18.20 8.60 -15.78
C GLU A 121 -16.79 9.06 -16.21
N LYS A 122 -16.45 8.88 -17.49
CA LYS A 122 -15.20 9.37 -18.07
C LYS A 122 -15.05 10.89 -17.99
N TYR A 123 -16.14 11.65 -18.17
CA TYR A 123 -16.14 13.10 -18.03
C TYR A 123 -16.05 13.52 -16.55
N MET A 124 -16.78 12.84 -15.65
CA MET A 124 -16.63 13.02 -14.20
C MET A 124 -15.20 12.79 -13.72
N MET A 125 -14.49 11.79 -14.26
CA MET A 125 -13.07 11.55 -13.93
C MET A 125 -12.13 12.60 -14.51
N MET A 126 -12.49 13.28 -15.61
CA MET A 126 -11.67 14.31 -16.24
C MET A 126 -11.82 15.69 -15.59
N THR A 127 -13.01 16.05 -15.07
CA THR A 127 -13.22 17.28 -14.29
C THR A 127 -12.85 17.14 -12.82
N ARG A 128 -12.56 15.92 -12.36
CA ARG A 128 -12.16 15.64 -10.99
C ARG A 128 -10.71 16.05 -10.74
N THR A 129 -10.54 17.20 -10.09
CA THR A 129 -9.24 17.60 -9.52
C THR A 129 -8.96 16.89 -8.20
N GLU A 130 -9.97 16.48 -7.43
CA GLU A 130 -9.80 15.98 -6.04
C GLU A 130 -9.80 14.45 -5.89
N PHE A 131 -8.77 13.94 -5.21
CA PHE A 131 -8.57 12.50 -4.96
C PHE A 131 -8.15 12.25 -3.50
N VAL A 132 -8.42 11.05 -2.99
CA VAL A 132 -7.95 10.63 -1.65
C VAL A 132 -6.88 9.58 -1.81
N CYS A 133 -5.67 9.87 -1.32
CA CYS A 133 -4.54 8.95 -1.40
C CYS A 133 -4.78 7.68 -0.58
N ASP A 134 -4.68 6.51 -1.22
CA ASP A 134 -4.86 5.20 -0.57
C ASP A 134 -3.71 4.79 0.37
N VAL A 135 -2.60 5.54 0.41
CA VAL A 135 -1.50 5.31 1.38
C VAL A 135 -1.72 6.05 2.69
N CYS A 136 -2.21 7.30 2.68
CA CYS A 136 -2.28 8.13 3.89
C CYS A 136 -3.66 8.78 4.16
N GLY A 137 -4.65 8.56 3.29
CA GLY A 137 -6.00 9.13 3.41
C GLY A 137 -6.01 10.66 3.43
N VAL A 138 -5.02 11.30 2.80
CA VAL A 138 -4.97 12.75 2.60
C VAL A 138 -5.73 13.08 1.32
N LEU A 139 -6.48 14.19 1.35
CA LEU A 139 -7.12 14.77 0.17
C LEU A 139 -6.05 15.48 -0.68
N VAL A 140 -6.05 15.23 -1.98
CA VAL A 140 -5.04 15.65 -2.94
C VAL A 140 -5.77 16.27 -4.12
N THR A 141 -5.66 17.59 -4.26
CA THR A 141 -6.14 18.34 -5.42
C THR A 141 -5.01 18.35 -6.46
N LEU A 142 -5.24 17.73 -7.61
CA LEU A 142 -4.33 17.72 -8.75
C LEU A 142 -4.62 18.93 -9.65
N ASN A 143 -3.57 19.62 -10.08
CA ASN A 143 -3.69 20.75 -10.99
C ASN A 143 -3.73 20.25 -12.44
N GLU A 144 -4.78 20.62 -13.19
CA GLU A 144 -4.96 20.27 -14.61
C GLU A 144 -3.74 20.64 -15.50
N ASN A 145 -3.01 21.67 -15.08
CA ASN A 145 -1.82 22.20 -15.78
C ASN A 145 -0.54 21.34 -15.64
N ASP A 146 -0.50 20.30 -14.80
CA ASP A 146 0.63 19.35 -14.75
C ASP A 146 0.19 17.93 -15.18
N PRO A 147 0.33 17.56 -16.48
CA PRO A 147 0.01 16.23 -16.98
C PRO A 147 0.93 15.11 -16.47
N LYS A 148 1.86 15.40 -15.54
CA LYS A 148 2.67 14.39 -14.81
C LYS A 148 2.28 14.27 -13.34
N ALA A 149 1.41 15.15 -12.83
CA ALA A 149 0.90 15.10 -11.46
C ALA A 149 -0.17 14.01 -11.29
N ASN A 150 0.22 12.74 -11.38
CA ASN A 150 -0.53 11.66 -10.74
C ASN A 150 -0.39 11.79 -9.21
N VAL A 151 -1.41 11.36 -8.45
CA VAL A 151 -1.40 11.21 -6.99
C VAL A 151 -0.06 10.65 -6.49
N GLU A 152 0.48 9.61 -7.13
CA GLU A 152 1.76 8.98 -6.75
C GLU A 152 2.99 9.90 -6.87
N ASN A 153 3.00 10.80 -7.84
CA ASN A 153 4.12 11.70 -8.10
C ASN A 153 3.97 13.07 -7.40
N HIS A 154 2.77 13.39 -6.93
CA HIS A 154 2.42 14.65 -6.25
C HIS A 154 3.30 14.94 -5.02
N GLU A 155 3.41 16.21 -4.61
CA GLU A 155 4.23 16.63 -3.47
C GLU A 155 3.94 15.81 -2.20
N HIS A 156 2.67 15.53 -1.95
CA HIS A 156 2.20 14.81 -0.75
C HIS A 156 2.87 13.44 -0.55
N ALA A 157 3.31 12.77 -1.62
CA ALA A 157 4.00 11.46 -1.54
C ALA A 157 5.39 11.57 -0.89
N ARG A 158 6.02 12.76 -0.96
CA ARG A 158 7.27 13.09 -0.26
C ARG A 158 7.02 13.57 1.18
N GLY A 159 5.76 13.74 1.58
CA GLY A 159 5.36 14.20 2.90
C GLY A 159 5.50 13.13 3.98
N LYS A 160 5.84 13.58 5.20
CA LYS A 160 6.05 12.72 6.39
C LYS A 160 4.87 11.75 6.67
N GLN A 161 3.63 12.16 6.39
CA GLN A 161 2.46 11.29 6.56
C GLN A 161 2.45 10.12 5.57
N HIS A 162 2.74 10.36 4.29
CA HIS A 162 2.74 9.31 3.27
C HIS A 162 3.88 8.31 3.53
N GLN A 163 5.10 8.82 3.77
CA GLN A 163 6.26 7.99 4.11
C GLN A 163 6.05 7.17 5.39
N GLY A 164 5.44 7.77 6.42
CA GLY A 164 5.10 7.09 7.66
C GLY A 164 4.12 5.92 7.46
N TRP A 165 3.03 6.14 6.72
CA TRP A 165 2.05 5.08 6.45
C TRP A 165 2.57 3.99 5.50
N ALA A 166 3.39 4.35 4.50
CA ALA A 166 4.06 3.37 3.65
C ALA A 166 4.94 2.43 4.49
N LYS A 167 5.78 2.98 5.37
CA LYS A 167 6.61 2.20 6.29
C LYS A 167 5.79 1.36 7.28
N ILE A 168 4.63 1.85 7.72
CA ILE A 168 3.72 1.06 8.58
C ILE A 168 3.25 -0.20 7.85
N ARG A 169 2.79 -0.09 6.59
CA ARG A 169 2.35 -1.26 5.79
C ARG A 169 3.48 -2.24 5.50
N GLU A 170 4.65 -1.75 5.13
CA GLU A 170 5.87 -2.55 4.97
C GLU A 170 6.21 -3.32 6.27
N THR A 171 6.18 -2.64 7.41
CA THR A 171 6.44 -3.26 8.72
C THR A 171 5.39 -4.32 9.09
N ILE A 172 4.11 -4.08 8.80
CA ILE A 172 3.03 -5.07 8.99
C ILE A 172 3.30 -6.31 8.13
N SER A 173 3.70 -6.15 6.87
CA SER A 173 4.00 -7.27 5.98
C SER A 173 5.16 -8.13 6.52
N ILE A 174 6.28 -7.51 6.88
CA ILE A 174 7.47 -8.20 7.43
C ILE A 174 7.13 -8.94 8.73
N LEU A 175 6.35 -8.31 9.62
CA LEU A 175 5.95 -8.94 10.88
C LEU A 175 4.97 -10.10 10.67
N ARG A 176 3.99 -9.97 9.77
CA ARG A 176 3.09 -11.08 9.41
C ARG A 176 3.86 -12.24 8.80
N GLU A 177 4.74 -12.00 7.84
CA GLU A 177 5.59 -13.03 7.22
C GLU A 177 6.44 -13.76 8.27
N LYS A 178 7.10 -13.03 9.17
CA LYS A 178 7.86 -13.60 10.31
C LYS A 178 6.98 -14.55 11.15
N PHE A 179 5.80 -14.11 11.57
CA PHE A 179 4.94 -14.92 12.46
C PHE A 179 4.27 -16.11 11.76
N LEU A 180 3.91 -15.97 10.49
CA LEU A 180 3.41 -17.10 9.68
C LEU A 180 4.51 -18.16 9.50
N SER A 181 5.74 -17.72 9.20
CA SER A 181 6.91 -18.60 9.02
C SER A 181 7.40 -19.26 10.30
N SER A 182 7.09 -18.68 11.48
CA SER A 182 7.48 -19.22 12.79
C SER A 182 6.59 -20.36 13.29
N GLY A 183 5.45 -20.60 12.63
CA GLY A 183 4.44 -21.57 13.06
C GLY A 183 3.63 -21.12 14.30
N PRO A 184 2.47 -21.75 14.54
CA PRO A 184 1.68 -21.50 15.74
C PRO A 184 2.39 -22.07 16.98
N PRO A 185 2.48 -21.32 18.11
CA PRO A 185 2.87 -21.91 19.38
C PRO A 185 1.80 -22.94 19.82
N PRO A 186 2.17 -24.00 20.57
CA PRO A 186 1.19 -24.94 21.10
C PRO A 186 0.21 -24.20 22.01
N SER A 187 -1.08 -24.32 21.72
CA SER A 187 -2.13 -23.63 22.46
C SER A 187 -2.16 -24.10 23.92
N SER A 188 -1.83 -23.21 24.85
CA SER A 188 -2.11 -23.41 26.27
C SER A 188 -3.61 -23.57 26.45
N ALA A 189 -4.04 -24.76 26.86
CA ALA A 189 -5.46 -25.10 26.97
C ALA A 189 -6.21 -24.13 27.92
N SER A 190 -7.44 -23.79 27.56
CA SER A 190 -8.25 -22.81 28.28
C SER A 190 -8.69 -23.32 29.65
N SER A 191 -8.13 -22.76 30.72
CA SER A 191 -8.69 -22.91 32.07
C SER A 191 -9.90 -21.99 32.25
N LEU A 192 -11.10 -22.55 32.14
CA LEU A 192 -12.34 -21.94 32.64
C LEU A 192 -12.98 -22.87 33.69
N PRO A 193 -13.66 -22.32 34.72
CA PRO A 193 -14.12 -23.09 35.87
C PRO A 193 -15.33 -23.99 35.52
N PRO A 194 -15.54 -25.10 36.27
CA PRO A 194 -16.64 -26.01 36.03
C PRO A 194 -18.01 -25.41 36.36
N LYS A 195 -19.05 -25.91 35.69
CA LYS A 195 -20.46 -25.67 36.04
C LYS A 195 -21.17 -27.01 36.10
N GLU A 196 -21.88 -27.25 37.19
CA GLU A 196 -22.53 -28.53 37.52
C GLU A 196 -23.90 -28.68 36.83
N THR A 197 -24.24 -29.90 36.41
CA THR A 197 -25.62 -30.43 36.24
C THR A 197 -25.59 -31.98 36.25
N PRO A 198 -26.72 -32.68 36.52
CA PRO A 198 -26.72 -34.05 37.04
C PRO A 198 -26.89 -35.19 36.02
N THR A 199 -26.89 -36.42 36.57
CA THR A 199 -27.23 -37.74 36.00
C THR A 199 -28.69 -37.83 35.47
N SER A 200 -29.16 -38.86 34.76
CA SER A 200 -28.80 -40.30 34.71
C SER A 200 -29.32 -41.02 33.43
N ASP A 201 -28.74 -42.19 33.09
CA ASP A 201 -29.24 -43.33 32.26
C ASP A 201 -29.74 -43.04 30.80
N GLU A 202 -29.56 -43.88 29.77
CA GLU A 202 -29.59 -45.35 29.65
C GLU A 202 -28.68 -45.88 28.48
N LEU A 203 -28.62 -47.22 28.26
CA LEU A 203 -27.88 -47.99 27.22
C LEU A 203 -28.81 -49.12 26.68
N PRO A 204 -28.68 -49.72 25.46
CA PRO A 204 -27.45 -50.25 24.83
C PRO A 204 -27.37 -50.00 23.28
N SER A 205 -26.42 -50.44 22.43
CA SER A 205 -25.69 -51.73 22.26
C SER A 205 -24.42 -51.58 21.38
N THR A 206 -23.67 -52.68 21.12
CA THR A 206 -22.31 -52.73 20.51
C THR A 206 -22.22 -53.77 19.35
N PRO A 207 -21.03 -54.18 18.82
CA PRO A 207 -19.92 -53.50 18.08
C PRO A 207 -19.72 -54.22 16.70
N PRO A 208 -18.53 -54.57 16.14
CA PRO A 208 -17.13 -54.05 16.14
C PRO A 208 -16.73 -53.64 14.69
N PRO A 209 -15.48 -53.77 14.13
CA PRO A 209 -14.10 -53.93 14.62
C PRO A 209 -13.19 -52.74 14.16
N SER A 210 -11.86 -52.73 13.94
CA SER A 210 -10.74 -53.73 13.92
C SER A 210 -9.35 -53.02 14.03
N GLU A 211 -8.29 -53.80 14.30
CA GLU A 211 -6.91 -53.78 13.75
C GLU A 211 -6.44 -52.58 12.87
N ALA A 212 -5.19 -52.07 12.94
CA ALA A 212 -4.03 -52.22 13.84
C ALA A 212 -3.02 -51.08 13.53
N SER A 213 -2.08 -50.69 14.40
CA SER A 213 -0.72 -51.28 14.46
C SER A 213 0.17 -50.54 15.50
N THR A 214 1.28 -51.15 15.91
CA THR A 214 2.11 -50.68 17.04
C THR A 214 3.51 -50.15 16.68
N SER A 215 3.95 -49.15 17.44
CA SER A 215 5.35 -48.78 17.75
C SER A 215 6.26 -48.18 16.65
N SER A 216 7.03 -47.17 17.04
CA SER A 216 8.49 -47.33 17.22
C SER A 216 9.05 -46.24 18.15
N ARG A 217 10.34 -46.33 18.53
CA ARG A 217 10.96 -45.52 19.59
C ARG A 217 11.71 -44.28 19.07
N ARG A 218 11.85 -43.28 19.95
CA ARG A 218 12.81 -42.18 19.77
C ARG A 218 14.24 -42.69 19.90
N HIS A 219 15.11 -42.30 18.97
CA HIS A 219 16.49 -41.92 19.25
C HIS A 219 16.80 -40.68 18.40
N GLY A 220 17.71 -39.82 18.87
CA GLY A 220 18.11 -38.60 18.16
C GLY A 220 19.62 -38.42 18.15
N SER A 221 20.11 -37.56 17.26
CA SER A 221 21.51 -37.12 17.20
C SER A 221 21.58 -35.65 16.80
N SER A 222 22.65 -34.97 17.21
CA SER A 222 22.74 -33.51 17.21
C SER A 222 23.56 -32.94 16.04
N THR A 223 22.91 -32.20 15.13
CA THR A 223 23.59 -31.42 14.05
C THR A 223 22.94 -30.06 13.80
N ALA A 224 22.43 -29.38 14.84
CA ALA A 224 21.68 -28.12 14.70
C ALA A 224 22.52 -26.83 14.84
N SER A 225 23.78 -26.90 15.29
CA SER A 225 24.57 -25.72 15.68
C SER A 225 25.34 -25.05 14.53
N ALA A 226 25.51 -25.70 13.38
CA ALA A 226 26.35 -25.21 12.28
C ALA A 226 25.61 -24.34 11.24
N THR A 227 24.27 -24.41 11.19
CA THR A 227 23.45 -23.69 10.20
C THR A 227 23.07 -22.29 10.66
N ILE A 228 22.80 -22.11 11.96
CA ILE A 228 22.25 -20.87 12.54
C ILE A 228 23.22 -19.68 12.38
N SER A 229 24.54 -19.90 12.52
CA SER A 229 25.53 -18.82 12.40
C SER A 229 25.53 -18.17 11.01
N ARG A 230 25.49 -18.97 9.93
CA ARG A 230 25.49 -18.48 8.55
C ARG A 230 24.28 -17.59 8.25
N THR A 231 23.11 -17.90 8.82
CA THR A 231 21.89 -17.09 8.64
C THR A 231 21.92 -15.75 9.38
N SER A 232 22.78 -15.59 10.41
CA SER A 232 22.89 -14.34 11.16
C SER A 232 23.76 -13.31 10.42
N GLU A 233 24.91 -13.75 9.88
CA GLU A 233 25.80 -12.92 9.07
C GLU A 233 25.14 -12.48 7.76
N GLU A 234 24.31 -13.34 7.16
CA GLU A 234 23.53 -13.01 5.97
C GLU A 234 22.45 -11.95 6.26
N TYR A 235 21.89 -11.94 7.47
CA TYR A 235 20.90 -10.96 7.91
C TYR A 235 21.54 -9.59 8.20
N THR A 236 22.69 -9.53 8.89
CA THR A 236 23.39 -8.26 9.13
C THR A 236 23.88 -7.63 7.82
N SER A 237 24.47 -8.43 6.92
CA SER A 237 24.92 -7.98 5.60
C SER A 237 23.80 -7.32 4.78
N LYS A 238 22.61 -7.94 4.73
CA LYS A 238 21.44 -7.39 4.02
C LYS A 238 20.90 -6.09 4.62
N VAL A 239 21.05 -5.88 5.93
CA VAL A 239 20.63 -4.64 6.62
C VAL A 239 21.63 -3.50 6.38
N GLU A 240 22.93 -3.81 6.27
CA GLU A 240 23.96 -2.82 5.93
C GLU A 240 23.89 -2.38 4.47
N ASP A 241 23.71 -3.32 3.52
CA ASP A 241 23.48 -2.99 2.11
C ASP A 241 22.22 -2.13 1.92
N TRP A 242 21.15 -2.36 2.72
CA TRP A 242 19.96 -1.50 2.72
C TRP A 242 20.23 -0.07 3.21
N ARG A 243 21.07 0.12 4.23
CA ARG A 243 21.50 1.46 4.69
C ARG A 243 22.30 2.17 3.60
N ASP A 244 23.18 1.44 2.93
CA ASP A 244 24.05 1.96 1.88
C ASP A 244 23.27 2.26 0.59
N TYR A 245 22.28 1.44 0.24
CA TYR A 245 21.28 1.71 -0.81
C TYR A 245 20.49 3.00 -0.53
N LEU A 246 20.01 3.20 0.70
CA LEU A 246 19.32 4.43 1.11
C LEU A 246 20.24 5.66 1.17
N ALA A 247 21.55 5.48 1.37
CA ALA A 247 22.53 6.55 1.24
C ALA A 247 22.76 6.90 -0.24
N LYS A 248 23.00 5.90 -1.10
CA LYS A 248 23.16 6.05 -2.56
C LYS A 248 21.93 6.70 -3.20
N MET A 249 20.72 6.34 -2.76
CA MET A 249 19.46 6.94 -3.23
C MET A 249 19.31 8.42 -2.83
N ARG A 250 19.64 8.78 -1.57
CA ARG A 250 19.65 10.20 -1.15
C ARG A 250 20.69 11.01 -1.91
N ALA A 251 21.93 10.52 -2.02
CA ALA A 251 22.97 11.17 -2.81
C ALA A 251 22.57 11.34 -4.30
N ARG A 252 21.82 10.39 -4.87
CA ARG A 252 21.29 10.49 -6.24
C ARG A 252 20.15 11.52 -6.36
N GLN A 253 19.31 11.68 -5.33
CA GLN A 253 18.32 12.76 -5.26
C GLN A 253 18.98 14.13 -5.10
N GLU A 254 19.96 14.27 -4.21
CA GLU A 254 20.72 15.52 -4.02
C GLU A 254 21.45 15.95 -5.30
N ARG A 255 22.08 15.01 -6.03
CA ARG A 255 22.69 15.29 -7.34
C ARG A 255 21.67 15.79 -8.36
N LYS A 256 20.46 15.20 -8.41
CA LYS A 256 19.35 15.70 -9.24
C LYS A 256 18.89 17.10 -8.81
N HIS A 257 18.76 17.35 -7.52
CA HIS A 257 18.31 18.65 -6.97
C HIS A 257 19.32 19.75 -7.28
N ARG A 258 20.62 19.47 -7.10
CA ARG A 258 21.73 20.39 -7.40
C ARG A 258 21.83 20.68 -8.90
N HIS A 259 21.61 19.68 -9.76
CA HIS A 259 21.52 19.88 -11.21
C HIS A 259 20.28 20.70 -11.63
N HIS A 260 19.15 20.53 -10.94
CA HIS A 260 17.95 21.34 -11.18
C HIS A 260 18.15 22.80 -10.77
N HIS A 261 18.76 23.05 -9.60
CA HIS A 261 19.10 24.40 -9.13
C HIS A 261 20.03 25.10 -10.12
N HIS A 262 21.15 24.49 -10.48
CA HIS A 262 22.09 25.01 -11.46
C HIS A 262 21.43 25.26 -12.84
N ARG A 263 20.43 24.46 -13.23
CA ARG A 263 19.66 24.69 -14.47
C ARG A 263 18.71 25.90 -14.37
N HIS A 264 18.16 26.17 -13.19
CA HIS A 264 17.37 27.38 -12.93
C HIS A 264 18.26 28.62 -12.95
N GLU A 265 19.35 28.58 -12.18
CA GLU A 265 20.34 29.64 -12.01
C GLU A 265 20.97 30.08 -13.35
N VAL A 266 21.32 29.12 -14.23
CA VAL A 266 21.80 29.40 -15.60
C VAL A 266 20.69 29.93 -16.53
N LYS A 267 19.42 29.61 -16.29
CA LYS A 267 18.28 30.21 -17.04
C LYS A 267 18.06 31.65 -16.61
N GLU A 268 18.08 31.90 -15.31
CA GLU A 268 17.91 33.19 -14.65
C GLU A 268 19.00 34.18 -15.07
N GLN A 269 20.29 33.79 -14.98
CA GLN A 269 21.41 34.59 -15.50
C GLN A 269 21.32 34.88 -17.00
N ARG A 270 20.73 33.97 -17.80
CA ARG A 270 20.47 34.20 -19.24
C ARG A 270 19.30 35.15 -19.50
N GLU A 271 18.31 35.18 -18.63
CA GLU A 271 17.17 36.08 -18.72
C GLU A 271 17.56 37.49 -18.26
N ASP A 272 18.35 37.62 -17.19
CA ASP A 272 18.99 38.89 -16.79
C ASP A 272 19.96 39.44 -17.84
N SER A 273 20.73 38.57 -18.50
CA SER A 273 21.58 38.99 -19.63
C SER A 273 20.74 39.57 -20.77
N ARG A 274 19.58 38.96 -21.06
CA ARG A 274 18.65 39.40 -22.12
C ARG A 274 17.92 40.69 -21.77
N THR A 275 17.49 40.89 -20.53
CA THR A 275 16.89 42.16 -20.09
C THR A 275 17.92 43.29 -20.16
N ARG A 276 19.13 43.06 -19.65
CA ARG A 276 20.23 44.06 -19.65
C ARG A 276 20.71 44.42 -21.06
N SER A 277 20.71 43.47 -22.00
CA SER A 277 20.90 43.76 -23.43
C SER A 277 19.75 44.61 -24.01
N ARG A 278 18.48 44.26 -23.72
CA ARG A 278 17.31 45.02 -24.19
C ARG A 278 17.29 46.46 -23.68
N SER A 279 17.70 46.72 -22.44
CA SER A 279 17.83 48.09 -21.91
C SER A 279 18.86 48.89 -22.69
N ARG A 280 20.05 48.33 -22.93
CA ARG A 280 21.11 48.99 -23.72
C ARG A 280 20.70 49.28 -25.17
N SER A 281 19.93 48.40 -25.81
CA SER A 281 19.34 48.67 -27.13
C SER A 281 18.28 49.78 -27.11
N ARG A 282 17.69 50.10 -25.96
CA ARG A 282 16.73 51.19 -25.81
C ARG A 282 17.45 52.54 -25.64
N ASP A 283 18.42 52.62 -24.73
CA ASP A 283 19.22 53.83 -24.53
C ASP A 283 19.98 54.25 -25.81
N GLY A 284 20.51 53.27 -26.55
CA GLY A 284 21.17 53.51 -27.83
C GLY A 284 20.26 54.04 -28.96
N SER A 285 18.93 53.90 -28.82
CA SER A 285 17.97 54.46 -29.78
C SER A 285 17.68 55.93 -29.49
N VAL A 286 17.53 56.29 -28.22
CA VAL A 286 17.13 57.65 -27.79
C VAL A 286 18.20 58.70 -28.10
N HIS A 287 19.48 58.30 -28.14
CA HIS A 287 20.58 59.20 -28.49
C HIS A 287 20.73 59.50 -29.99
N ALA A 288 20.06 58.75 -30.88
CA ALA A 288 20.15 58.95 -32.32
C ALA A 288 19.19 60.04 -32.84
N GLU A 289 18.00 60.18 -32.23
CA GLU A 289 16.97 61.15 -32.63
C GLU A 289 17.23 62.60 -32.13
N GLN A 290 18.40 62.88 -31.55
CA GLN A 290 18.78 64.22 -31.03
C GLN A 290 19.97 64.86 -31.77
N GLN A 291 20.27 64.46 -33.01
CA GLN A 291 21.29 65.09 -33.87
C GLN A 291 20.80 65.55 -35.25
N GLU A 292 19.49 65.48 -35.54
CA GLU A 292 18.88 66.08 -36.74
C GLU A 292 17.79 67.11 -36.35
N GLN A 293 18.24 68.25 -35.83
CA GLN A 293 17.50 69.53 -35.72
C GLN A 293 18.44 70.70 -35.43
#